data_AF-I3Z1N4-F1
#
_entry.id   AF-I3Z1N4-F1
#
_cell.length_a   1.000
_cell.length_b   1.000
_cell.length_c   1.000
_cell.angle_alpha   90.00
_cell.angle_beta   90.00
_cell.angle_gamma   90.00
#
_symmetry.space_group_name_H-M   'P 1'
#
loop_
_entity.id
_entity.type
_entity.pdbx_description
1 polymer ?
#
loop_
_entity_poly.entity_id
_entity_poly.type
_entity_poly.pdbx_seq_one_letter_code
_entity_poly.pdbx_strand_id
1 'polypeptide(L)'
;MRSAILVSSTERLEGYEIEKYFELISTNVVLGTNFFSDIGASFTDFFGGNSEIYQSKLEKIYKVAIDKLKNKAATFNANGIIGVRIDFDEISGGGKSMFMISVSGTAVKLKLLKKVDLVKENNSSFTSDELDVMSRKIATKLKVDQNQTLGSSDWEFLIENSLEDLIPNLVESYFKLVKDYPYSDQLKIYKGYLTVLLRQSTPELVENTLYGMYASNPEIISQLIIECEVFSPSLTIDLIESGKIHYAIAILEAKKSFYTADDYTKMVEILVLLTSLPDTGKIEVVKGMLGSKEKFICDKGHQSPPDLVYCTECGRNIKGVTKGEEIAINQFSMKIEALEELFKTKT
;
A
#
# COMPACT_ATOMS: atom_id res chain seq x y z
N MET A 1 5.21 19.16 -12.41
CA MET A 1 5.11 18.11 -13.46
C MET A 1 6.51 17.65 -13.82
N ARG A 2 6.88 16.40 -13.48
CA ARG A 2 8.13 15.81 -14.00
C ARG A 2 7.94 15.57 -15.50
N SER A 3 8.76 16.21 -16.34
CA SER A 3 8.75 15.97 -17.79
C SER A 3 9.02 14.49 -18.07
N ALA A 4 8.25 13.89 -19.00
CA ALA A 4 8.44 12.50 -19.39
C ALA A 4 9.86 12.28 -19.96
N ILE A 5 10.58 11.26 -19.48
CA ILE A 5 11.88 10.85 -20.02
C ILE A 5 11.63 10.05 -21.30
N LEU A 6 12.22 10.51 -22.42
CA LEU A 6 12.14 9.80 -23.70
C LEU A 6 13.03 8.56 -23.67
N VAL A 7 12.58 7.46 -24.26
CA VAL A 7 13.30 6.17 -24.26
C VAL A 7 13.29 5.63 -25.68
N SER A 8 14.45 5.25 -26.20
CA SER A 8 14.57 4.68 -27.54
C SER A 8 15.67 3.64 -27.64
N SER A 9 15.42 2.61 -28.43
CA SER A 9 16.43 1.62 -28.83
C SER A 9 17.43 2.16 -29.84
N THR A 10 17.16 3.30 -30.47
CA THR A 10 18.06 3.95 -31.42
C THR A 10 19.08 4.83 -30.72
N GLU A 11 20.23 5.06 -31.37
CA GLU A 11 21.32 5.90 -30.84
C GLU A 11 21.04 7.42 -30.97
N ARG A 12 20.00 7.81 -31.71
CA ARG A 12 19.65 9.21 -31.98
C ARG A 12 18.13 9.37 -32.12
N LEU A 13 17.61 10.47 -31.58
CA LEU A 13 16.21 10.84 -31.73
C LEU A 13 16.06 11.96 -32.76
N GLU A 14 15.25 11.72 -33.79
CA GLU A 14 14.96 12.73 -34.81
C GLU A 14 14.30 13.97 -34.19
N GLY A 15 14.73 15.16 -34.63
CA GLY A 15 14.24 16.43 -34.08
C GLY A 15 14.86 16.82 -32.72
N TYR A 16 15.72 15.99 -32.13
CA TYR A 16 16.47 16.29 -30.90
C TYR A 16 17.98 16.31 -31.14
N GLU A 17 18.69 17.14 -30.39
CA GLU A 17 20.14 17.14 -30.24
C GLU A 17 20.51 16.64 -28.84
N ILE A 18 21.56 15.82 -28.74
CA ILE A 18 22.10 15.39 -27.45
C ILE A 18 23.07 16.47 -26.96
N GLU A 19 22.66 17.24 -25.95
CA GLU A 19 23.50 18.27 -25.31
C GLU A 19 24.57 17.64 -24.40
N LYS A 20 24.25 16.52 -23.77
CA LYS A 20 25.14 15.86 -22.81
C LYS A 20 24.88 14.36 -22.74
N TYR A 21 25.95 13.58 -22.74
CA TYR A 21 25.94 12.17 -22.34
C TYR A 21 26.29 12.08 -20.86
N PHE A 22 25.53 11.29 -20.10
CA PHE A 22 25.82 11.04 -18.68
C PHE A 22 26.61 9.74 -18.52
N GLU A 23 25.91 8.63 -18.30
CA GLU A 23 26.52 7.32 -18.10
C GLU A 23 25.65 6.23 -18.73
N LEU A 24 26.27 5.06 -18.99
CA LEU A 24 25.54 3.82 -19.21
C LEU A 24 24.74 3.49 -17.95
N ILE A 25 23.44 3.28 -18.11
CA ILE A 25 22.56 2.87 -17.04
C ILE A 25 21.98 1.50 -17.35
N SER A 26 21.82 0.70 -16.31
CA SER A 26 21.22 -0.62 -16.39
C SER A 26 20.34 -0.91 -15.18
N THR A 27 19.36 -1.79 -15.41
CA THR A 27 18.44 -2.33 -14.40
C THR A 27 18.13 -3.78 -14.69
N ASN A 28 18.17 -4.61 -13.65
CA ASN A 28 17.86 -6.04 -13.75
C ASN A 28 16.61 -6.35 -12.91
N VAL A 29 15.71 -7.15 -13.45
CA VAL A 29 14.52 -7.64 -12.75
C VAL A 29 14.54 -9.17 -12.79
N VAL A 30 14.58 -9.81 -11.62
CA VAL A 30 14.63 -11.28 -11.50
C VAL A 30 13.25 -11.81 -11.17
N LEU A 31 12.86 -12.87 -11.87
CA LEU A 31 11.60 -13.60 -11.78
C LEU A 31 11.89 -14.95 -11.15
N GLY A 32 11.39 -15.15 -9.93
CA GLY A 32 11.55 -16.41 -9.20
C GLY A 32 10.64 -17.52 -9.74
N THR A 33 10.92 -18.76 -9.33
CA THR A 33 10.09 -19.93 -9.67
C THR A 33 8.63 -19.76 -9.29
N ASN A 34 8.30 -19.03 -8.21
CA ASN A 34 6.92 -18.78 -7.79
C ASN A 34 6.11 -17.98 -8.82
N PHE A 35 6.75 -17.11 -9.60
CA PHE A 35 6.08 -16.40 -10.69
C PHE A 35 5.57 -17.37 -11.77
N PHE A 36 6.31 -18.46 -12.02
CA PHE A 36 5.91 -19.55 -12.91
C PHE A 36 5.02 -20.58 -12.23
N SER A 37 5.19 -20.84 -10.93
CA SER A 37 4.25 -21.63 -10.14
C SER A 37 2.85 -21.02 -10.16
N ASP A 38 2.75 -19.69 -10.09
CA ASP A 38 1.48 -18.96 -10.19
C ASP A 38 0.93 -18.95 -11.62
N ILE A 39 1.76 -19.21 -12.63
CA ILE A 39 1.34 -19.47 -14.01
C ILE A 39 0.82 -20.91 -14.16
N GLY A 40 1.40 -21.90 -13.45
CA GLY A 40 1.00 -23.30 -13.52
C GLY A 40 -0.14 -23.70 -12.58
N ALA A 41 -0.17 -23.17 -11.36
CA ALA A 41 -1.17 -23.48 -10.33
C ALA A 41 -2.51 -22.78 -10.59
N SER A 42 -2.50 -21.65 -11.29
CA SER A 42 -3.71 -20.98 -11.78
C SER A 42 -4.34 -21.67 -13.00
N PHE A 43 -3.66 -22.66 -13.61
CA PHE A 43 -3.98 -23.19 -14.94
C PHE A 43 -4.37 -24.67 -14.99
N THR A 44 -4.50 -25.36 -13.86
CA THR A 44 -4.90 -26.78 -13.92
C THR A 44 -6.39 -26.99 -14.21
N ASP A 45 -7.26 -25.99 -14.03
CA ASP A 45 -8.71 -26.27 -14.00
C ASP A 45 -9.57 -25.69 -15.14
N PHE A 46 -9.07 -24.88 -16.08
CA PHE A 46 -9.96 -24.42 -17.16
C PHE A 46 -9.22 -24.17 -18.49
N PHE A 47 -9.68 -24.85 -19.54
CA PHE A 47 -9.08 -24.94 -20.86
C PHE A 47 -8.85 -23.58 -21.56
N GLY A 48 -7.68 -23.45 -22.20
CA GLY A 48 -7.58 -22.91 -23.57
C GLY A 48 -7.18 -21.44 -23.76
N GLY A 49 -5.99 -21.03 -23.32
CA GLY A 49 -5.45 -19.69 -23.64
C GLY A 49 -4.09 -19.38 -23.02
N ASN A 50 -3.07 -20.20 -23.29
CA ASN A 50 -1.74 -20.08 -22.65
C ASN A 50 -0.96 -18.78 -22.98
N SER A 51 -1.36 -17.99 -23.97
CA SER A 51 -0.58 -16.84 -24.45
C SER A 51 -0.87 -15.52 -23.74
N GLU A 52 -2.12 -15.22 -23.39
CA GLU A 52 -2.51 -13.88 -22.92
C GLU A 52 -2.03 -13.57 -21.49
N ILE A 53 -2.15 -14.54 -20.57
CA ILE A 53 -1.67 -14.37 -19.18
C ILE A 53 -0.15 -14.31 -19.13
N TYR A 54 0.53 -15.09 -19.99
CA TYR A 54 1.99 -15.05 -20.08
C TYR A 54 2.48 -13.71 -20.66
N GLN A 55 1.85 -13.24 -21.74
CA GLN A 55 2.18 -11.97 -22.39
C GLN A 55 1.91 -10.77 -21.47
N SER A 56 0.76 -10.71 -20.81
CA SER A 56 0.41 -9.59 -19.92
C SER A 56 1.35 -9.50 -18.72
N LYS A 57 1.77 -10.65 -18.16
CA LYS A 57 2.76 -10.66 -17.09
C LYS A 57 4.15 -10.23 -17.58
N LEU A 58 4.60 -10.68 -18.75
CA LEU A 58 5.86 -10.22 -19.36
C LEU A 58 5.85 -8.72 -19.63
N GLU A 59 4.74 -8.18 -20.13
CA GLU A 59 4.57 -6.74 -20.38
C GLU A 59 4.67 -5.92 -19.10
N LYS A 60 4.08 -6.40 -17.99
CA LYS A 60 4.23 -5.76 -16.67
C LYS A 60 5.69 -5.71 -16.24
N ILE A 61 6.44 -6.80 -16.43
CA ILE A 61 7.85 -6.83 -16.02
C ILE A 61 8.69 -5.90 -16.89
N TYR A 62 8.42 -5.88 -18.19
CA TYR A 62 9.02 -4.94 -19.12
C TYR A 62 8.81 -3.50 -18.65
N LYS A 63 7.57 -3.15 -18.30
CA LYS A 63 7.22 -1.81 -17.79
C LYS A 63 7.97 -1.48 -16.51
N VAL A 64 8.02 -2.40 -15.55
CA VAL A 64 8.77 -2.24 -14.30
C VAL A 64 10.26 -2.01 -14.56
N ALA A 65 10.87 -2.78 -15.46
CA ALA A 65 12.29 -2.62 -15.80
C ALA A 65 12.57 -1.26 -16.45
N ILE A 66 11.75 -0.85 -17.41
CA ILE A 66 11.85 0.46 -18.07
C ILE A 66 11.63 1.62 -17.09
N ASP A 67 10.65 1.51 -16.18
CA ASP A 67 10.39 2.57 -15.21
C ASP A 67 11.51 2.70 -14.18
N LYS A 68 12.12 1.59 -13.74
CA LYS A 68 13.35 1.63 -12.94
C LYS A 68 14.51 2.29 -13.70
N LEU A 69 14.67 2.00 -14.99
CA LEU A 69 15.70 2.60 -15.82
C LEU A 69 15.48 4.12 -15.97
N LYS A 70 14.24 4.56 -16.19
CA LYS A 70 13.85 5.98 -16.20
C LYS A 70 14.14 6.66 -14.87
N ASN A 71 13.79 6.03 -13.75
CA ASN A 71 14.09 6.56 -12.42
C ASN A 71 15.61 6.74 -12.21
N LYS A 72 16.42 5.79 -12.71
CA LYS A 72 17.89 5.90 -12.69
C LYS A 72 18.40 7.01 -13.60
N ALA A 73 17.82 7.21 -14.79
CA ALA A 73 18.16 8.35 -15.63
C ALA A 73 17.80 9.69 -14.96
N ALA A 74 16.69 9.75 -14.23
CA ALA A 74 16.23 10.95 -13.54
C ALA A 74 17.21 11.43 -12.46
N THR A 75 17.98 10.52 -11.82
CA THR A 75 19.00 10.91 -10.81
C THR A 75 20.14 11.71 -11.43
N PHE A 76 20.39 11.56 -12.74
CA PHE A 76 21.37 12.35 -13.50
C PHE A 76 20.76 13.63 -14.12
N ASN A 77 19.49 13.95 -13.84
CA ASN A 77 18.75 15.02 -14.50
C ASN A 77 18.68 14.86 -16.04
N ALA A 78 18.75 13.61 -16.49
CA ALA A 78 18.54 13.23 -17.88
C ALA A 78 17.06 13.33 -18.24
N ASN A 79 16.78 13.66 -19.50
CA ASN A 79 15.41 13.67 -20.07
C ASN A 79 15.29 12.70 -21.27
N GLY A 80 16.34 11.90 -21.53
CA GLY A 80 16.35 10.88 -22.56
C GLY A 80 17.21 9.68 -22.18
N ILE A 81 16.87 8.52 -22.75
CA ILE A 81 17.67 7.29 -22.74
C ILE A 81 17.69 6.77 -24.19
N ILE A 82 18.89 6.58 -24.74
CA ILE A 82 19.11 6.10 -26.11
C ILE A 82 19.87 4.76 -26.10
N GLY A 83 19.87 4.08 -27.24
CA GLY A 83 20.56 2.80 -27.40
C GLY A 83 20.05 1.73 -26.44
N VAL A 84 18.75 1.78 -26.12
CA VAL A 84 18.15 0.86 -25.15
C VAL A 84 18.17 -0.58 -25.68
N ARG A 85 18.71 -1.49 -24.88
CA ARG A 85 18.75 -2.94 -25.13
C ARG A 85 18.09 -3.69 -23.99
N ILE A 86 17.43 -4.78 -24.35
CA ILE A 86 16.65 -5.61 -23.43
C ILE A 86 17.01 -7.05 -23.71
N ASP A 87 17.55 -7.70 -22.69
CA ASP A 87 18.01 -9.07 -22.73
C ASP A 87 17.21 -9.91 -21.72
N PHE A 88 16.88 -11.14 -22.12
CA PHE A 88 16.18 -12.12 -21.29
C PHE A 88 17.13 -13.29 -21.05
N ASP A 89 17.53 -13.49 -19.80
CA ASP A 89 18.45 -14.53 -19.40
C ASP A 89 17.74 -15.55 -18.50
N GLU A 90 18.00 -16.83 -18.72
CA GLU A 90 17.62 -17.87 -17.77
C GLU A 90 18.75 -18.11 -16.77
N ILE A 91 18.45 -17.99 -15.48
CA ILE A 91 19.33 -18.33 -14.36
C ILE A 91 18.82 -19.64 -13.76
N SER A 92 19.46 -20.75 -14.15
CA SER A 92 19.11 -22.09 -13.68
C SER A 92 20.11 -22.62 -12.65
N GLY A 93 19.63 -23.07 -11.49
CA GLY A 93 20.46 -23.61 -10.42
C GLY A 93 19.68 -24.34 -9.33
N GLY A 94 20.14 -25.52 -8.90
CA GLY A 94 19.52 -26.28 -7.80
C GLY A 94 18.09 -26.78 -8.09
N GLY A 95 17.75 -27.04 -9.36
CA GLY A 95 16.40 -27.48 -9.76
C GLY A 95 15.36 -26.36 -9.86
N LYS A 96 15.79 -25.09 -9.76
CA LYS A 96 14.94 -23.91 -9.94
C LYS A 96 15.38 -23.15 -11.19
N SER A 97 14.43 -22.83 -12.05
CA SER A 97 14.63 -21.92 -13.19
C SER A 97 14.10 -20.53 -12.82
N MET A 98 14.95 -19.53 -12.93
CA MET A 98 14.61 -18.12 -12.75
C MET A 98 14.86 -17.38 -14.06
N PHE A 99 14.07 -16.36 -14.35
CA PHE A 99 14.28 -15.52 -15.53
C PHE A 99 14.72 -14.14 -15.09
N MET A 100 15.73 -13.57 -15.74
CA MET A 100 16.20 -12.23 -15.51
C MET A 100 15.96 -11.40 -16.76
N ILE A 101 15.37 -10.22 -16.57
CA ILE A 101 15.27 -9.20 -17.60
C ILE A 101 16.28 -8.12 -17.28
N SER A 102 17.22 -7.93 -18.19
CA SER A 102 18.27 -6.93 -18.12
C SER A 102 17.97 -5.84 -19.14
N VAL A 103 17.79 -4.60 -18.67
CA VAL A 103 17.60 -3.44 -19.54
C VAL A 103 18.80 -2.51 -19.37
N SER A 104 19.40 -2.09 -20.48
CA SER A 104 20.50 -1.12 -20.48
C SER A 104 20.31 -0.03 -21.53
N GLY A 105 20.97 1.11 -21.35
CA GLY A 105 20.96 2.22 -22.31
C GLY A 105 21.83 3.38 -21.82
N THR A 106 21.97 4.43 -22.62
CA THR A 106 22.77 5.61 -22.26
C THR A 106 21.87 6.77 -21.85
N ALA A 107 22.04 7.28 -20.63
CA ALA A 107 21.31 8.45 -20.16
C ALA A 107 21.85 9.71 -20.84
N VAL A 108 20.96 10.54 -21.38
CA VAL A 108 21.31 11.74 -22.15
C VAL A 108 20.46 12.95 -21.78
N LYS A 109 21.02 14.14 -22.00
CA LYS A 109 20.29 15.40 -22.04
C LYS A 109 19.97 15.73 -23.48
N LEU A 110 18.69 15.82 -23.80
CA LEU A 110 18.14 16.13 -25.10
C LEU A 110 17.64 17.58 -25.14
N LYS A 111 17.93 18.24 -26.25
CA LYS A 111 17.38 19.54 -26.64
C LYS A 111 16.57 19.38 -27.91
N LEU A 112 15.34 19.88 -27.90
CA LEU A 112 14.51 19.88 -29.09
C LEU A 112 15.05 20.92 -30.09
N LEU A 113 15.39 20.49 -31.30
CA LEU A 113 16.00 21.33 -32.34
C LEU A 113 14.98 22.14 -33.14
N LYS A 114 13.77 21.60 -33.34
CA LYS A 114 12.63 22.29 -33.95
C LYS A 114 11.34 21.70 -33.40
N LYS A 115 10.26 22.51 -33.29
CA LYS A 115 8.91 21.95 -33.24
C LYS A 115 8.70 21.18 -34.53
N VAL A 116 8.96 19.88 -34.50
CA VAL A 116 8.29 18.97 -35.43
C VAL A 116 6.83 19.16 -35.08
N ASP A 117 6.03 19.66 -36.02
CA ASP A 117 4.59 19.47 -35.94
C ASP A 117 4.40 17.97 -35.94
N LEU A 118 4.36 17.37 -34.74
CA LEU A 118 3.85 16.04 -34.54
C LEU A 118 2.43 16.15 -35.07
N VAL A 119 2.27 15.77 -36.33
CA VAL A 119 0.96 15.47 -36.88
C VAL A 119 0.40 14.51 -35.86
N LYS A 120 -0.59 14.98 -35.09
CA LYS A 120 -1.45 14.09 -34.33
C LYS A 120 -2.15 13.26 -35.39
N GLU A 121 -1.52 12.16 -35.78
CA GLU A 121 -2.24 11.11 -36.47
C GLU A 121 -3.34 10.69 -35.49
N ASN A 122 -4.55 11.19 -35.75
CA ASN A 122 -5.77 10.60 -35.24
C ASN A 122 -5.94 9.23 -35.93
N ASN A 123 -5.02 8.30 -35.71
CA ASN A 123 -5.25 6.89 -35.97
C ASN A 123 -6.07 6.35 -34.80
N SER A 124 -7.35 6.73 -34.78
CA SER A 124 -8.34 6.22 -33.83
C SER A 124 -8.87 4.85 -34.29
N SER A 125 -7.98 3.94 -34.67
CA SER A 125 -8.33 2.54 -34.86
C SER A 125 -7.94 1.81 -33.59
N PHE A 126 -8.92 1.17 -32.96
CA PHE A 126 -8.71 0.31 -31.81
C PHE A 126 -8.67 -1.15 -32.26
N THR A 127 -7.85 -1.96 -31.61
CA THR A 127 -7.86 -3.40 -31.83
C THR A 127 -9.13 -4.02 -31.23
N SER A 128 -9.47 -5.24 -31.66
CA SER A 128 -10.55 -6.00 -31.00
C SER A 128 -10.24 -6.18 -29.52
N ASP A 129 -8.99 -6.51 -29.20
CA ASP A 129 -8.53 -6.73 -27.83
C ASP A 129 -8.69 -5.48 -26.95
N GLU A 130 -8.40 -4.28 -27.49
CA GLU A 130 -8.62 -3.02 -26.77
C GLU A 130 -10.11 -2.80 -26.47
N LEU A 131 -11.00 -3.11 -27.42
CA LEU A 131 -12.45 -3.03 -27.21
C LEU A 131 -12.93 -4.06 -26.18
N ASP A 132 -12.40 -5.27 -26.22
CA ASP A 132 -12.78 -6.35 -25.30
C ASP A 132 -12.33 -6.04 -23.86
N VAL A 133 -11.10 -5.54 -23.69
CA VAL A 133 -10.59 -5.07 -22.39
C VAL A 133 -11.46 -3.93 -21.87
N MET A 134 -11.75 -2.91 -22.70
CA MET A 134 -12.59 -1.79 -22.27
C MET A 134 -14.02 -2.21 -21.93
N SER A 135 -14.61 -3.11 -22.72
CA SER A 135 -15.94 -3.68 -22.45
C SER A 135 -15.94 -4.44 -21.12
N ARG A 136 -14.89 -5.19 -20.83
CA ARG A 136 -14.75 -5.91 -19.56
C ARG A 136 -14.57 -4.96 -18.38
N LYS A 137 -13.80 -3.86 -18.52
CA LYS A 137 -13.70 -2.80 -17.51
C LYS A 137 -15.06 -2.20 -17.16
N ILE A 138 -15.85 -1.85 -18.17
CA ILE A 138 -17.20 -1.31 -17.98
C ILE A 138 -18.10 -2.32 -17.27
N ALA A 139 -18.10 -3.58 -17.72
CA ALA A 139 -18.92 -4.63 -17.12
C ALA A 139 -18.56 -4.89 -15.65
N THR A 140 -17.27 -4.97 -15.33
CA THR A 140 -16.78 -5.15 -13.95
C THR A 140 -17.18 -3.97 -13.07
N LYS A 141 -17.03 -2.73 -13.55
CA LYS A 141 -17.47 -1.54 -12.82
C LYS A 141 -18.97 -1.59 -12.50
N LEU A 142 -19.80 -1.92 -13.50
CA LEU A 142 -21.24 -2.06 -13.29
C LEU A 142 -21.59 -3.13 -12.26
N LYS A 143 -20.89 -4.27 -12.25
CA LYS A 143 -21.07 -5.31 -11.21
C LYS A 143 -20.78 -4.77 -9.82
N VAL A 144 -19.66 -4.06 -9.65
CA VAL A 144 -19.26 -3.46 -8.37
C VAL A 144 -20.29 -2.43 -7.91
N ASP A 145 -20.67 -1.50 -8.79
CA ASP A 145 -21.63 -0.43 -8.47
C ASP A 145 -23.01 -0.98 -8.08
N GLN A 146 -23.38 -2.14 -8.64
CA GLN A 146 -24.63 -2.84 -8.33
C GLN A 146 -24.50 -3.82 -7.15
N ASN A 147 -23.35 -3.86 -6.46
CA ASN A 147 -23.03 -4.82 -5.39
C ASN A 147 -23.29 -6.30 -5.80
N GLN A 148 -23.05 -6.63 -7.06
CA GLN A 148 -23.14 -8.02 -7.53
C GLN A 148 -21.94 -8.83 -7.03
N THR A 149 -22.15 -10.13 -6.82
CA THR A 149 -21.06 -11.06 -6.48
C THR A 149 -20.05 -11.12 -7.62
N LEU A 150 -18.79 -10.85 -7.30
CA LEU A 150 -17.66 -11.01 -8.22
C LEU A 150 -17.16 -12.47 -8.19
N GLY A 151 -17.01 -13.06 -9.38
CA GLY A 151 -16.34 -14.35 -9.53
C GLY A 151 -14.81 -14.19 -9.51
N SER A 152 -14.08 -15.30 -9.49
CA SER A 152 -12.61 -15.31 -9.55
C SER A 152 -12.07 -14.54 -10.76
N SER A 153 -12.65 -14.76 -11.95
CA SER A 153 -12.25 -14.05 -13.18
C SER A 153 -12.50 -12.54 -13.14
N ASP A 154 -13.50 -12.09 -12.38
CA ASP A 154 -13.73 -10.65 -12.20
C ASP A 154 -12.65 -10.05 -11.29
N TRP A 155 -12.27 -10.75 -10.23
CA TRP A 155 -11.19 -10.34 -9.31
C TRP A 155 -9.82 -10.34 -9.98
N GLU A 156 -9.50 -11.40 -10.73
CA GLU A 156 -8.28 -11.49 -11.52
C GLU A 156 -8.19 -10.31 -12.48
N PHE A 157 -9.27 -10.00 -13.20
CA PHE A 157 -9.31 -8.87 -14.11
C PHE A 157 -9.12 -7.52 -13.40
N LEU A 158 -9.75 -7.30 -12.24
CA LEU A 158 -9.58 -6.09 -11.40
C LEU A 158 -8.12 -5.86 -11.02
N ILE A 159 -7.48 -6.91 -10.49
CA ILE A 159 -6.09 -6.90 -10.05
C ILE A 159 -5.16 -6.69 -11.24
N GLU A 160 -5.40 -7.40 -12.34
CA GLU A 160 -4.53 -7.35 -13.50
C GLU A 160 -4.52 -6.00 -14.20
N ASN A 161 -5.66 -5.32 -14.21
CA ASN A 161 -5.86 -4.04 -14.88
C ASN A 161 -5.76 -2.83 -13.95
N SER A 162 -5.41 -3.03 -12.68
CA SER A 162 -5.28 -1.98 -11.66
C SER A 162 -6.49 -1.04 -11.66
N LEU A 163 -7.70 -1.60 -11.55
CA LEU A 163 -8.95 -0.82 -11.48
C LEU A 163 -9.15 -0.24 -10.06
N GLU A 164 -8.20 0.60 -9.68
CA GLU A 164 -8.07 1.13 -8.32
C GLU A 164 -9.21 2.09 -7.94
N ASP A 165 -9.89 2.71 -8.92
CA ASP A 165 -11.05 3.57 -8.70
C ASP A 165 -12.24 2.84 -8.07
N LEU A 166 -12.24 1.51 -8.11
CA LEU A 166 -13.28 0.67 -7.53
C LEU A 166 -13.00 0.26 -6.08
N ILE A 167 -11.80 0.52 -5.56
CA ILE A 167 -11.39 0.11 -4.20
C ILE A 167 -12.35 0.61 -3.11
N PRO A 168 -12.77 1.90 -3.08
CA PRO A 168 -13.70 2.37 -2.05
C PRO A 168 -15.01 1.57 -2.02
N ASN A 169 -15.59 1.30 -3.19
CA ASN A 169 -16.83 0.53 -3.32
C ASN A 169 -16.62 -0.93 -2.88
N LEU A 170 -15.49 -1.54 -3.23
CA LEU A 170 -15.14 -2.90 -2.82
C LEU A 170 -14.95 -3.03 -1.30
N VAL A 171 -14.32 -2.03 -0.66
CA VAL A 171 -14.18 -1.99 0.81
C VAL A 171 -15.56 -1.82 1.47
N GLU A 172 -16.45 -1.00 0.89
CA GLU A 172 -17.82 -0.86 1.39
C GLU A 172 -18.64 -2.15 1.26
N SER A 173 -18.56 -2.83 0.11
CA SER A 173 -19.17 -4.16 -0.08
C SER A 173 -18.62 -5.17 0.92
N TYR A 174 -17.32 -5.11 1.24
CA TYR A 174 -16.72 -5.97 2.26
C TYR A 174 -17.32 -5.73 3.64
N PHE A 175 -17.52 -4.48 4.05
CA PHE A 175 -18.19 -4.16 5.32
C PHE A 175 -19.59 -4.77 5.40
N LYS A 176 -20.35 -4.65 4.32
CA LYS A 176 -21.69 -5.24 4.23
C LYS A 176 -21.65 -6.75 4.36
N LEU A 177 -20.70 -7.42 3.70
CA LEU A 177 -20.52 -8.87 3.81
C LEU A 177 -20.12 -9.32 5.22
N VAL A 178 -19.21 -8.59 5.89
CA VAL A 178 -18.84 -8.90 7.28
C VAL A 178 -20.06 -8.81 8.19
N LYS A 179 -20.90 -7.79 8.00
CA LYS A 179 -22.11 -7.58 8.79
C LYS A 179 -23.19 -8.63 8.53
N ASP A 180 -23.47 -8.91 7.26
CA ASP A 180 -24.59 -9.76 6.86
C ASP A 180 -24.26 -11.26 6.95
N TYR A 181 -22.98 -11.63 6.72
CA TYR A 181 -22.53 -13.02 6.59
C TYR A 181 -21.13 -13.28 7.21
N PRO A 182 -20.92 -13.03 8.52
CA PRO A 182 -19.60 -12.99 9.19
C PRO A 182 -18.79 -14.29 9.14
N TYR A 183 -19.43 -15.43 8.86
CA TYR A 183 -18.77 -16.75 8.83
C TYR A 183 -18.81 -17.44 7.46
N SER A 184 -19.24 -16.74 6.42
CA SER A 184 -19.39 -17.34 5.09
C SER A 184 -18.04 -17.60 4.42
N ASP A 185 -17.94 -18.67 3.63
CA ASP A 185 -16.76 -18.90 2.78
C ASP A 185 -16.63 -17.82 1.71
N GLN A 186 -17.75 -17.26 1.25
CA GLN A 186 -17.76 -16.10 0.36
C GLN A 186 -17.02 -14.91 0.98
N LEU A 187 -17.21 -14.63 2.27
CA LEU A 187 -16.49 -13.57 2.96
C LEU A 187 -14.98 -13.81 2.99
N LYS A 188 -14.55 -15.06 3.25
CA LYS A 188 -13.12 -15.43 3.26
C LYS A 188 -12.50 -15.24 1.87
N ILE A 189 -13.19 -15.69 0.82
CA ILE A 189 -12.74 -15.54 -0.57
C ILE A 189 -12.65 -14.06 -0.94
N TYR A 190 -13.70 -13.28 -0.65
CA TYR A 190 -13.74 -11.85 -0.91
C TYR A 190 -12.57 -11.12 -0.22
N LYS A 191 -12.35 -11.42 1.06
CA LYS A 191 -11.24 -10.86 1.85
C LYS A 191 -9.88 -11.21 1.21
N GLY A 192 -9.71 -12.46 0.78
CA GLY A 192 -8.49 -12.91 0.10
C GLY A 192 -8.18 -12.07 -1.14
N TYR A 193 -9.15 -11.89 -2.04
CA TYR A 193 -8.94 -11.06 -3.22
C TYR A 193 -8.77 -9.57 -2.91
N LEU A 194 -9.58 -9.03 -1.99
CA LEU A 194 -9.49 -7.63 -1.59
C LEU A 194 -8.11 -7.29 -1.04
N THR A 195 -7.57 -8.12 -0.13
CA THR A 195 -6.23 -7.87 0.45
C THR A 195 -5.12 -7.96 -0.60
N VAL A 196 -5.22 -8.85 -1.58
CA VAL A 196 -4.28 -8.90 -2.72
C VAL A 196 -4.37 -7.62 -3.53
N LEU A 197 -5.58 -7.17 -3.89
CA LEU A 197 -5.80 -5.93 -4.63
C LEU A 197 -5.21 -4.73 -3.88
N LEU A 198 -5.52 -4.56 -2.60
CA LEU A 198 -5.02 -3.45 -1.77
C LEU A 198 -3.49 -3.44 -1.71
N ARG A 199 -2.83 -4.58 -1.49
CA ARG A 199 -1.36 -4.67 -1.45
C ARG A 199 -0.67 -4.36 -2.78
N GLN A 200 -1.36 -4.57 -3.91
CA GLN A 200 -0.81 -4.31 -5.25
C GLN A 200 -1.16 -2.92 -5.79
N SER A 201 -2.06 -2.20 -5.12
CA SER A 201 -2.52 -0.87 -5.54
C SER A 201 -1.57 0.25 -5.09
N THR A 202 -1.77 1.45 -5.64
CA THR A 202 -1.04 2.65 -5.22
C THR A 202 -1.17 2.88 -3.69
N PRO A 203 -0.06 2.90 -2.93
CA PRO A 203 -0.12 3.01 -1.46
C PRO A 203 -0.90 4.23 -0.98
N GLU A 204 -0.69 5.39 -1.59
CA GLU A 204 -1.38 6.64 -1.23
C GLU A 204 -2.90 6.52 -1.37
N LEU A 205 -3.40 5.86 -2.42
CA LEU A 205 -4.83 5.66 -2.61
C LEU A 205 -5.40 4.72 -1.54
N VAL A 206 -4.69 3.64 -1.22
CA VAL A 206 -5.11 2.65 -0.22
C VAL A 206 -5.11 3.28 1.17
N GLU A 207 -4.06 4.02 1.54
CA GLU A 207 -3.99 4.78 2.78
C GLU A 207 -5.16 5.76 2.89
N ASN A 208 -5.36 6.62 1.89
CA ASN A 208 -6.46 7.58 1.90
C ASN A 208 -7.83 6.92 1.99
N THR A 209 -8.02 5.78 1.31
CA THR A 209 -9.29 5.03 1.37
C THR A 209 -9.52 4.43 2.74
N LEU A 210 -8.56 3.65 3.27
CA LEU A 210 -8.75 2.94 4.53
C LEU A 210 -8.84 3.92 5.71
N TYR A 211 -7.95 4.90 5.82
CA TYR A 211 -8.02 5.90 6.90
C TYR A 211 -9.24 6.81 6.75
N GLY A 212 -9.64 7.16 5.52
CA GLY A 212 -10.87 7.92 5.26
C GLY A 212 -12.14 7.18 5.68
N MET A 213 -12.15 5.85 5.57
CA MET A 213 -13.27 4.98 5.98
C MET A 213 -13.16 4.48 7.43
N TYR A 214 -12.07 4.83 8.15
CA TYR A 214 -11.78 4.29 9.47
C TYR A 214 -12.92 4.52 10.47
N ALA A 215 -13.47 5.74 10.50
CA ALA A 215 -14.54 6.10 11.42
C ALA A 215 -15.84 5.29 11.19
N SER A 216 -16.04 4.78 9.97
CA SER A 216 -17.23 3.99 9.62
C SER A 216 -17.16 2.58 10.17
N ASN A 217 -15.99 1.93 10.12
CA ASN A 217 -15.78 0.56 10.61
C ASN A 217 -14.37 0.37 11.20
N PRO A 218 -14.10 0.90 12.42
CA PRO A 218 -12.76 0.90 13.03
C PRO A 218 -12.09 -0.48 13.12
N GLU A 219 -12.84 -1.49 13.53
CA GLU A 219 -12.32 -2.85 13.75
C GLU A 219 -11.90 -3.49 12.43
N ILE A 220 -12.75 -3.42 11.41
CA ILE A 220 -12.48 -3.99 10.09
C ILE A 220 -11.34 -3.24 9.41
N ILE A 221 -11.34 -1.91 9.46
CA ILE A 221 -10.29 -1.10 8.85
C ILE A 221 -8.95 -1.33 9.54
N SER A 222 -8.90 -1.44 10.87
CA SER A 222 -7.65 -1.75 11.58
C SER A 222 -7.06 -3.06 11.08
N GLN A 223 -7.90 -4.10 10.98
CA GLN A 223 -7.48 -5.39 10.46
C GLN A 223 -6.95 -5.29 9.02
N LEU A 224 -7.63 -4.54 8.14
CA LEU A 224 -7.16 -4.32 6.78
C LEU A 224 -5.84 -3.54 6.73
N ILE A 225 -5.65 -2.52 7.57
CA ILE A 225 -4.39 -1.75 7.65
C ILE A 225 -3.23 -2.66 8.07
N ILE A 226 -3.45 -3.51 9.06
CA ILE A 226 -2.45 -4.46 9.58
C ILE A 226 -2.13 -5.51 8.51
N GLU A 227 -3.15 -6.17 7.96
CA GLU A 227 -2.97 -7.25 6.99
C GLU A 227 -2.42 -6.75 5.66
N CYS A 228 -2.75 -5.54 5.22
CA CYS A 228 -2.24 -4.99 3.96
C CYS A 228 -0.88 -4.30 4.12
N GLU A 229 -0.34 -4.19 5.34
CA GLU A 229 0.91 -3.48 5.63
C GLU A 229 0.93 -2.03 5.10
N VAL A 230 -0.16 -1.29 5.37
CA VAL A 230 -0.36 0.11 4.94
C VAL A 230 -0.38 1.09 6.11
N PHE A 231 0.53 0.90 7.06
CA PHE A 231 0.71 1.83 8.18
C PHE A 231 1.19 3.20 7.70
N SER A 232 0.46 4.25 8.07
CA SER A 232 0.76 5.65 7.72
C SER A 232 0.94 6.46 9.01
N PRO A 233 2.18 6.84 9.37
CA PRO A 233 2.43 7.64 10.56
C PRO A 233 1.69 8.97 10.54
N SER A 234 1.67 9.66 9.40
CA SER A 234 0.99 10.97 9.26
C SER A 234 -0.52 10.84 9.54
N LEU A 235 -1.20 9.88 8.91
CA LEU A 235 -2.64 9.70 9.12
C LEU A 235 -2.96 9.13 10.51
N THR A 236 -2.01 8.46 11.17
CA THR A 236 -2.14 8.04 12.57
C THR A 236 -2.07 9.23 13.52
N ILE A 237 -1.21 10.22 13.25
CA ILE A 237 -1.20 11.50 13.98
C ILE A 237 -2.56 12.20 13.84
N ASP A 238 -3.10 12.28 12.62
CA ASP A 238 -4.43 12.88 12.38
C ASP A 238 -5.55 12.19 13.20
N LEU A 239 -5.48 10.86 13.38
CA LEU A 239 -6.40 10.13 14.25
C LEU A 239 -6.25 10.56 15.72
N ILE A 240 -5.02 10.71 16.22
CA ILE A 240 -4.77 11.13 17.60
C ILE A 240 -5.27 12.56 17.81
N GLU A 241 -4.91 13.47 16.93
CA GLU A 241 -5.29 14.89 17.01
C GLU A 241 -6.80 15.12 16.89
N SER A 242 -7.49 14.25 16.14
CA SER A 242 -8.97 14.26 16.08
C SER A 242 -9.65 13.59 17.28
N GLY A 243 -8.90 13.24 18.33
CA GLY A 243 -9.42 12.64 19.57
C GLY A 243 -9.73 11.14 19.47
N LYS A 244 -9.37 10.49 18.36
CA LYS A 244 -9.62 9.07 18.10
C LYS A 244 -8.46 8.20 18.60
N ILE A 245 -8.07 8.38 19.85
CA ILE A 245 -6.86 7.78 20.43
C ILE A 245 -6.90 6.24 20.40
N HIS A 246 -8.00 5.63 20.83
CA HIS A 246 -8.16 4.16 20.84
C HIS A 246 -7.97 3.54 19.44
N TYR A 247 -8.45 4.26 18.43
CA TYR A 247 -8.34 3.86 17.03
C TYR A 247 -6.91 3.97 16.51
N ALA A 248 -6.21 5.06 16.85
CA ALA A 248 -4.79 5.19 16.55
C ALA A 248 -3.96 4.09 17.21
N ILE A 249 -4.26 3.74 18.47
CA ILE A 249 -3.55 2.68 19.19
C ILE A 249 -3.77 1.30 18.55
N ALA A 250 -4.98 1.02 18.07
CA ALA A 250 -5.35 -0.25 17.45
C ALA A 250 -4.54 -0.60 16.19
N ILE A 251 -3.91 0.38 15.54
CA ILE A 251 -3.13 0.18 14.30
C ILE A 251 -1.62 0.29 14.51
N LEU A 252 -1.11 0.50 15.73
CA LEU A 252 0.33 0.67 15.97
C LEU A 252 1.16 -0.58 15.63
N GLU A 253 0.55 -1.77 15.68
CA GLU A 253 1.22 -3.00 15.27
C GLU A 253 1.40 -3.13 13.75
N ALA A 254 0.61 -2.37 12.97
CA ALA A 254 0.64 -2.42 11.51
C ALA A 254 2.04 -2.05 10.98
N LYS A 255 2.38 -2.65 9.84
CA LYS A 255 3.68 -2.45 9.18
C LYS A 255 3.50 -1.62 7.91
N LYS A 256 4.63 -1.16 7.36
CA LYS A 256 4.76 -0.64 6.00
C LYS A 256 5.98 -1.28 5.33
N SER A 257 5.98 -1.38 4.00
CA SER A 257 7.01 -2.09 3.24
C SER A 257 8.43 -1.49 3.40
N PHE A 258 8.53 -0.18 3.64
CA PHE A 258 9.78 0.50 3.93
C PHE A 258 9.54 1.71 4.85
N TYR A 259 10.49 1.99 5.73
CA TYR A 259 10.45 3.14 6.64
C TYR A 259 11.50 4.17 6.22
N THR A 260 11.09 5.43 6.17
CA THR A 260 11.94 6.59 5.87
C THR A 260 12.32 7.32 7.17
N ALA A 261 13.28 8.26 7.10
CA ALA A 261 13.61 9.11 8.25
C ALA A 261 12.44 10.03 8.66
N ASP A 262 11.61 10.45 7.69
CA ASP A 262 10.37 11.18 7.95
C ASP A 262 9.36 10.31 8.71
N ASP A 263 9.19 9.04 8.30
CA ASP A 263 8.34 8.09 9.02
C ASP A 263 8.82 7.90 10.46
N TYR A 264 10.12 7.71 10.68
CA TYR A 264 10.69 7.58 12.02
C TYR A 264 10.37 8.81 12.87
N THR A 265 10.57 10.02 12.33
CA THR A 265 10.27 11.27 13.03
C THR A 265 8.81 11.34 13.45
N LYS A 266 7.88 11.00 12.55
CA LYS A 266 6.45 10.96 12.83
C LYS A 266 6.05 9.85 13.80
N MET A 267 6.73 8.71 13.76
CA MET A 267 6.51 7.65 14.74
C MET A 267 6.94 8.07 16.15
N VAL A 268 8.06 8.79 16.28
CA VAL A 268 8.47 9.41 17.55
C VAL A 268 7.40 10.41 18.02
N GLU A 269 6.87 11.23 17.11
CA GLU A 269 5.77 12.16 17.42
C GLU A 269 4.52 11.43 17.93
N ILE A 270 4.09 10.34 17.29
CA ILE A 270 2.99 9.49 17.78
C ILE A 270 3.26 9.03 19.21
N LEU A 271 4.47 8.53 19.50
CA LEU A 271 4.83 8.05 20.83
C LEU A 271 4.77 9.18 21.87
N VAL A 272 5.26 10.37 21.53
CA VAL A 272 5.19 11.56 22.39
C VAL A 272 3.74 11.93 22.67
N LEU A 273 2.88 11.97 21.65
CA LEU A 273 1.46 12.29 21.81
C LEU A 273 0.75 11.29 22.74
N LEU A 274 1.00 9.99 22.55
CA LEU A 274 0.35 8.93 23.34
C LEU A 274 0.86 8.82 24.78
N THR A 275 2.13 9.15 25.02
CA THR A 275 2.71 9.16 26.38
C THR A 275 2.40 10.45 27.15
N SER A 276 2.02 11.51 26.44
CA SER A 276 1.69 12.84 27.00
C SER A 276 0.18 13.08 27.15
N LEU A 277 -0.66 12.03 27.04
CA LEU A 277 -2.12 12.18 27.13
C LEU A 277 -2.53 12.82 28.46
N PRO A 278 -3.50 13.76 28.45
CA PRO A 278 -4.01 14.35 29.67
C PRO A 278 -4.77 13.31 30.49
N ASP A 279 -4.85 13.56 31.79
CA ASP A 279 -5.70 12.77 32.67
C ASP A 279 -7.17 13.08 32.35
N THR A 280 -7.95 12.04 32.06
CA THR A 280 -9.39 12.11 31.76
C THR A 280 -10.23 11.62 32.93
N GLY A 281 -9.64 10.81 33.80
CA GLY A 281 -10.13 10.51 35.14
C GLY A 281 -9.58 11.46 36.20
N LYS A 282 -9.94 11.20 37.46
CA LYS A 282 -9.55 12.02 38.62
C LYS A 282 -9.49 11.19 39.89
N ILE A 283 -8.67 11.63 40.85
CA ILE A 283 -8.74 11.14 42.23
C ILE A 283 -9.58 12.15 43.04
N GLU A 284 -10.66 11.68 43.67
CA GLU A 284 -11.52 12.50 44.52
C GLU A 284 -11.63 11.97 45.94
N VAL A 285 -11.74 12.90 46.89
CA VAL A 285 -11.97 12.59 48.30
C VAL A 285 -13.48 12.52 48.55
N VAL A 286 -13.99 11.31 48.79
CA VAL A 286 -15.41 11.07 49.09
C VAL A 286 -15.61 11.04 50.61
N LYS A 287 -16.49 11.91 51.11
CA LYS A 287 -16.85 11.94 52.55
C LYS A 287 -17.83 10.82 52.88
N GLY A 288 -17.42 9.92 53.77
CA GLY A 288 -18.26 8.85 54.30
C GLY A 288 -18.56 9.02 55.79
N MET A 289 -19.42 8.14 56.29
CA MET A 289 -19.90 8.12 57.68
C MET A 289 -18.78 7.84 58.72
N LEU A 290 -17.65 7.27 58.28
CA LEU A 290 -16.47 6.91 59.08
C LEU A 290 -15.21 7.69 58.67
N GLY A 291 -15.38 8.85 58.00
CA GLY A 291 -14.28 9.68 57.51
C GLY A 291 -14.22 9.78 55.99
N SER A 292 -13.25 10.54 55.48
CA SER A 292 -13.03 10.74 54.05
C SER A 292 -12.14 9.63 53.46
N LYS A 293 -12.48 9.14 52.26
CA LYS A 293 -11.68 8.17 51.51
C LYS A 293 -11.46 8.66 50.08
N GLU A 294 -10.23 8.53 49.59
CA GLU A 294 -9.93 8.77 48.18
C GLU A 294 -10.53 7.68 47.29
N LYS A 295 -10.89 8.08 46.06
CA LYS A 295 -11.42 7.23 45.01
C LYS A 295 -10.84 7.66 43.68
N PHE A 296 -10.39 6.68 42.90
CA PHE A 296 -10.15 6.87 41.48
C PHE A 296 -11.48 6.83 40.73
N ILE A 297 -11.78 7.89 39.98
CA ILE A 297 -12.93 8.01 39.11
C ILE A 297 -12.42 8.06 37.67
N CYS A 298 -12.78 7.07 36.84
CA CYS A 298 -12.35 7.04 35.44
C CYS A 298 -13.15 8.00 34.55
N ASP A 299 -12.77 8.10 33.28
CA ASP A 299 -13.43 8.87 32.22
C ASP A 299 -14.93 8.54 32.06
N LYS A 300 -15.34 7.32 32.41
CA LYS A 300 -16.73 6.85 32.39
C LYS A 300 -17.48 7.06 33.72
N GLY A 301 -16.83 7.60 34.74
CA GLY A 301 -17.43 7.86 36.06
C GLY A 301 -17.47 6.66 37.02
N HIS A 302 -16.94 5.50 36.63
CA HIS A 302 -16.83 4.34 37.53
C HIS A 302 -15.83 4.64 38.66
N GLN A 303 -16.09 4.07 39.84
CA GLN A 303 -15.26 4.30 41.02
C GLN A 303 -14.43 3.07 41.36
N SER A 304 -13.12 3.28 41.53
CA SER A 304 -12.19 2.23 41.95
C SER A 304 -11.37 2.69 43.16
N PRO A 305 -10.81 1.75 43.94
CA PRO A 305 -9.79 2.08 44.92
C PRO A 305 -8.68 2.96 44.31
N PRO A 306 -8.20 3.99 45.03
CA PRO A 306 -7.27 4.99 44.49
C PRO A 306 -5.86 4.44 44.23
N ASP A 307 -5.53 3.28 44.82
CA ASP A 307 -4.28 2.55 44.65
C ASP A 307 -4.22 1.71 43.36
N LEU A 308 -5.35 1.52 42.69
CA LEU A 308 -5.39 0.79 41.43
C LEU A 308 -5.06 1.70 40.24
N VAL A 309 -4.19 1.20 39.37
CA VAL A 309 -3.82 1.87 38.12
C VAL A 309 -4.96 1.88 37.11
N TYR A 310 -5.79 0.83 37.09
CA TYR A 310 -6.89 0.66 36.16
C TYR A 310 -8.23 0.55 36.89
N CYS A 311 -9.26 1.08 36.27
CA CYS A 311 -10.63 0.98 36.74
C CYS A 311 -11.08 -0.49 36.74
N THR A 312 -11.67 -0.94 37.83
CA THR A 312 -12.16 -2.31 38.02
C THR A 312 -13.33 -2.69 37.11
N GLU A 313 -14.03 -1.71 36.56
CA GLU A 313 -15.20 -1.93 35.70
C GLU A 313 -14.86 -1.84 34.21
N CYS A 314 -14.24 -0.73 33.78
CA CYS A 314 -13.94 -0.52 32.36
C CYS A 314 -12.49 -0.83 31.96
N GLY A 315 -11.61 -1.16 32.91
CA GLY A 315 -10.21 -1.51 32.63
C GLY A 315 -9.32 -0.36 32.16
N ARG A 316 -9.79 0.89 32.25
CA ARG A 316 -9.07 2.10 31.81
C ARG A 316 -8.31 2.75 32.96
N ASN A 317 -7.11 3.24 32.68
CA ASN A 317 -6.32 4.03 33.61
C ASN A 317 -6.82 5.49 33.67
N ILE A 318 -6.14 6.33 34.46
CA ILE A 318 -6.51 7.74 34.64
C ILE A 318 -6.46 8.57 33.34
N LYS A 319 -5.71 8.11 32.32
CA LYS A 319 -5.64 8.72 30.98
C LYS A 319 -6.70 8.19 30.02
N GLY A 320 -7.55 7.26 30.48
CA GLY A 320 -8.59 6.63 29.66
C GLY A 320 -8.09 5.43 28.85
N VAL A 321 -6.83 5.02 29.00
CA VAL A 321 -6.19 3.95 28.21
C VAL A 321 -6.31 2.60 28.92
N THR A 322 -6.59 1.54 28.18
CA THR A 322 -6.66 0.17 28.71
C THR A 322 -5.28 -0.47 28.85
N LYS A 323 -5.17 -1.53 29.66
CA LYS A 323 -3.93 -2.30 29.78
C LYS A 323 -3.44 -2.87 28.45
N GLY A 324 -4.34 -3.33 27.58
CA GLY A 324 -3.98 -3.87 26.27
C GLY A 324 -3.40 -2.79 25.35
N GLU A 325 -3.97 -1.59 25.38
CA GLU A 325 -3.49 -0.43 24.63
C GLU A 325 -2.13 0.05 25.13
N GLU A 326 -1.90 0.04 26.46
CA GLU A 326 -0.59 0.36 27.02
C GLU A 326 0.49 -0.63 26.57
N ILE A 327 0.16 -1.93 26.47
CA ILE A 327 1.05 -2.93 25.88
C ILE A 327 1.36 -2.62 24.41
N ALA A 328 0.35 -2.24 23.62
CA ALA A 328 0.54 -1.88 22.22
C ALA A 328 1.44 -0.64 22.06
N ILE A 329 1.26 0.39 22.90
CA ILE A 329 2.12 1.58 22.94
C ILE A 329 3.56 1.20 23.29
N ASN A 330 3.77 0.32 24.27
CA ASN A 330 5.11 -0.14 24.64
C ASN A 330 5.79 -0.92 23.51
N GLN A 331 5.05 -1.80 22.82
CA GLN A 331 5.56 -2.51 21.64
C GLN A 331 5.91 -1.55 20.49
N PHE A 332 5.12 -0.49 20.31
CA PHE A 332 5.40 0.56 19.35
C PHE A 332 6.67 1.34 19.69
N SER A 333 6.92 1.63 20.98
CA SER A 333 8.19 2.21 21.44
C SER A 333 9.39 1.34 21.07
N MET A 334 9.32 0.03 21.32
CA MET A 334 10.39 -0.91 20.94
C MET A 334 10.64 -0.94 19.43
N LYS A 335 9.59 -0.80 18.62
CA LYS A 335 9.68 -0.70 17.15
C LYS A 335 10.41 0.58 16.72
N ILE A 336 10.20 1.70 17.41
CA ILE A 336 10.90 2.97 17.16
C ILE A 336 12.37 2.85 17.53
N GLU A 337 12.71 2.28 18.68
CA GLU A 337 14.09 2.02 19.09
C GLU A 337 14.84 1.15 18.07
N ALA A 338 14.20 0.09 17.58
CA ALA A 338 14.77 -0.75 16.53
C ALA A 338 15.00 0.01 15.21
N LEU A 339 14.08 0.91 14.83
CA LEU A 339 14.26 1.76 13.65
C LEU A 339 15.42 2.74 13.83
N GLU A 340 15.58 3.33 15.01
CA GLU A 340 16.68 4.24 15.32
C GLU A 340 18.05 3.57 15.12
N GLU A 341 18.22 2.36 15.65
CA GLU A 341 19.46 1.58 15.48
C GLU A 341 19.72 1.21 14.01
N LEU A 342 18.67 0.91 13.24
CA LEU A 342 18.79 0.67 11.79
C LEU A 342 19.21 1.92 11.01
N PHE A 343 18.80 3.11 11.44
CA PHE A 343 19.23 4.36 10.81
C PHE A 343 20.68 4.71 11.18
N LYS A 344 21.10 4.50 12.44
CA LYS A 344 22.49 4.73 12.89
C LYS A 344 23.51 3.84 12.19
N THR A 345 23.15 2.61 11.86
CA THR A 345 24.07 1.63 11.23
C THR A 345 24.28 1.84 9.74
N LYS A 346 23.51 2.72 9.09
CA LYS A 346 23.62 3.03 7.65
C LYS A 346 24.35 4.34 7.34
N THR A 347 24.60 5.17 8.34
CA THR A 347 25.45 6.37 8.30
C THR A 347 26.86 6.03 8.71
#